data_AF-A0A947SL97-F1
#
_entry.id   AF-A0A947SL97-F1
#
_cell.length_a   1.000
_cell.length_b   1.000
_cell.length_c   1.000
_cell.angle_alpha   90.00
_cell.angle_beta   90.00
_cell.angle_gamma   90.00
#
_symmetry.space_group_name_H-M   'P 1'
#
loop_
_entity.id
_entity.type
_entity.pdbx_description
1 polymer ?
#
loop_
_entity_poly.entity_id
_entity_poly.type
_entity_poly.pdbx_seq_one_letter_code
_entity_poly.pdbx_strand_id
1 'polypeptide(L)'
;MKAPKKVMDLVQKKADEKRRQEEAGKRRQEVIDRQNRELRELKESQKEGLMEISQKIVDWLKEFYESADGQTILKVCGSADVFLAKFWLGYPITKPDRVCLAVIEFRKNGEVVYQERHKARVSKEIPLGRIFESISMPTQLFDCLHPGFLKQWLEAIENGKVWERIEMSLSR
;
A
#
# COMPACT_ATOMS: atom_id res chain seq x y z
N MET A 1 40.36 13.41 -39.67
CA MET A 1 39.21 14.27 -40.00
C MET A 1 38.56 14.68 -38.68
N LYS A 2 38.38 15.98 -38.38
CA LYS A 2 37.74 16.43 -37.12
C LYS A 2 36.23 16.52 -37.30
N ALA A 3 35.47 16.11 -36.28
CA ALA A 3 34.02 16.22 -36.30
C ALA A 3 33.57 17.69 -36.36
N PRO A 4 32.49 18.03 -37.09
CA PRO A 4 31.96 19.39 -37.13
C PRO A 4 31.55 19.89 -35.73
N LYS A 5 31.76 21.19 -35.45
CA LYS A 5 31.42 21.81 -34.16
C LYS A 5 29.98 21.52 -33.70
N LYS A 6 29.02 21.61 -34.64
CA LYS A 6 27.60 21.30 -34.41
C LYS A 6 27.36 19.85 -33.91
N VAL A 7 28.16 18.90 -34.38
CA VAL A 7 28.08 17.50 -33.94
C VAL A 7 28.62 17.37 -32.52
N MET A 8 29.75 18.02 -32.22
CA MET A 8 30.32 18.02 -30.87
C MET A 8 29.41 18.71 -29.84
N ASP A 9 28.71 19.79 -30.22
CA ASP A 9 27.74 20.47 -29.36
C ASP A 9 26.53 19.57 -29.02
N LEU A 10 26.03 18.80 -30.00
CA LEU A 10 24.96 17.82 -29.77
C LEU A 10 25.40 16.64 -28.90
N VAL A 11 26.63 16.17 -29.07
CA VAL A 11 27.23 15.14 -28.21
C VAL A 11 27.34 15.65 -26.78
N GLN A 12 27.82 16.88 -26.57
CA GLN A 12 27.92 17.48 -25.24
C GLN A 12 26.54 17.62 -24.59
N LYS A 13 25.54 18.09 -25.34
CA LYS A 13 24.16 18.19 -24.83
C LYS A 13 23.60 16.83 -24.40
N LYS A 14 23.79 15.78 -25.20
CA LYS A 14 23.36 14.42 -24.83
C LYS A 14 24.12 13.87 -23.63
N ALA A 15 25.43 14.14 -23.53
CA ALA A 15 26.24 13.74 -22.38
C ALA A 15 25.76 14.44 -21.09
N ASP A 16 25.46 15.74 -21.17
CA ASP A 16 24.94 16.52 -20.05
C ASP A 16 23.54 16.07 -19.63
N GLU A 17 22.65 15.77 -20.58
CA GLU A 17 21.32 15.20 -20.30
C GLU A 17 21.44 13.83 -19.63
N LYS A 18 22.33 12.96 -20.11
CA LYS A 18 22.59 11.66 -19.52
C LYS A 18 23.13 11.79 -18.08
N ARG A 19 24.10 12.68 -17.85
CA ARG A 19 24.63 12.96 -16.51
C ARG A 19 23.54 13.47 -15.56
N ARG A 20 22.68 14.38 -16.00
CA ARG A 20 21.54 14.88 -15.19
C ARG A 20 20.55 13.77 -14.86
N GLN A 21 20.26 12.86 -15.78
CA GLN A 21 19.38 11.72 -15.53
C GLN A 21 20.00 10.74 -14.51
N GLU A 22 21.30 10.45 -14.63
CA GLU A 22 22.03 9.61 -13.68
C GLU A 22 22.07 10.24 -12.28
N GLU A 23 22.37 11.54 -12.18
CA GLU A 23 22.34 12.28 -10.91
C GLU A 23 20.94 12.30 -10.30
N ALA A 24 19.90 12.52 -11.10
CA ALA A 24 18.50 12.48 -10.65
C ALA A 24 18.11 11.07 -10.17
N GLY A 25 18.58 10.02 -10.86
CA GLY A 25 18.40 8.62 -10.46
C GLY A 25 19.05 8.32 -9.12
N LYS A 26 20.32 8.72 -8.94
CA LYS A 26 21.04 8.55 -7.66
C LYS A 26 20.33 9.25 -6.50
N ARG A 27 19.93 10.52 -6.68
CA ARG A 27 19.17 11.27 -5.66
C ARG A 27 17.84 10.60 -5.30
N ARG A 28 17.12 10.04 -6.28
CA ARG A 28 15.88 9.30 -6.02
C ARG A 28 16.15 8.04 -5.20
N GLN A 29 17.20 7.29 -5.54
CA GLN A 29 17.57 6.09 -4.80
C GLN A 29 17.96 6.42 -3.36
N GLU A 30 18.77 7.46 -3.13
CA GLU A 30 19.14 7.91 -1.78
C GLU A 30 17.92 8.27 -0.93
N VAL A 31 16.91 8.91 -1.53
CA VAL A 31 15.64 9.22 -0.84
C VAL A 31 14.90 7.93 -0.47
N ILE A 32 14.78 6.97 -1.40
CA ILE A 32 14.12 5.68 -1.15
C ILE A 32 14.85 4.91 -0.03
N ASP A 33 16.19 4.85 -0.09
CA ASP A 33 16.99 4.13 0.89
C ASP A 33 16.85 4.76 2.29
N ARG A 34 16.85 6.09 2.36
CA ARG A 34 16.60 6.83 3.61
C ARG A 34 15.20 6.53 4.15
N GLN A 35 14.16 6.62 3.32
CA GLN A 35 12.78 6.34 3.73
C GLN A 35 12.59 4.89 4.18
N ASN A 36 13.25 3.94 3.54
CA ASN A 36 13.22 2.53 3.92
C ASN A 36 13.94 2.28 5.24
N ARG A 37 15.03 3.01 5.51
CA ARG A 37 15.72 2.95 6.81
C ARG A 37 14.85 3.53 7.92
N GLU A 38 14.32 4.74 7.72
CA GLU A 38 13.41 5.40 8.68
C GLU A 38 12.18 4.53 8.99
N LEU A 39 11.60 3.89 7.97
CA LEU A 39 10.47 2.98 8.15
C LEU A 39 10.84 1.74 8.97
N ARG A 40 12.01 1.15 8.74
CA ARG A 40 12.49 -0.01 9.51
C ARG A 40 12.74 0.37 10.97
N GLU A 41 13.40 1.48 11.23
CA GLU A 41 13.63 2.01 12.58
C GLU A 41 12.28 2.29 13.28
N LEU A 42 11.32 2.86 12.57
CA LEU A 42 9.97 3.11 13.09
C LEU A 42 9.23 1.82 13.44
N LYS A 43 9.30 0.80 12.57
CA LYS A 43 8.69 -0.51 12.84
C LYS A 43 9.32 -1.20 14.04
N GLU A 44 10.65 -1.20 14.14
CA GLU A 44 11.34 -1.86 15.25
C GLU A 44 11.06 -1.17 16.59
N SER A 45 11.05 0.17 16.62
CA SER A 45 10.75 0.93 17.85
C SER A 45 9.31 0.77 18.36
N GLN A 46 8.39 0.30 17.52
CA GLN A 46 6.97 0.12 17.84
C GLN A 46 6.51 -1.33 17.64
N LYS A 47 7.44 -2.28 17.61
CA LYS A 47 7.19 -3.65 17.14
C LYS A 47 6.03 -4.32 17.88
N GLU A 48 6.08 -4.35 19.21
CA GLU A 48 5.04 -5.01 20.03
C GLU A 48 3.66 -4.40 19.79
N GLY A 49 3.55 -3.07 19.84
CA GLY A 49 2.28 -2.36 19.61
C GLY A 49 1.75 -2.53 18.18
N LEU A 50 2.64 -2.56 17.17
CA LEU A 50 2.23 -2.80 15.78
C LEU A 50 1.81 -4.25 15.54
N MET A 51 2.43 -5.22 16.21
CA MET A 51 2.01 -6.61 16.18
C MET A 51 0.64 -6.80 16.83
N GLU A 52 0.38 -6.13 17.96
CA GLU A 52 -0.94 -6.15 18.60
C GLU A 52 -2.02 -5.53 17.68
N ILE A 53 -1.72 -4.39 17.05
CA ILE A 53 -2.61 -3.78 16.05
C ILE A 53 -2.88 -4.74 14.89
N SER A 54 -1.83 -5.39 14.37
CA SER A 54 -1.95 -6.34 13.27
C SER A 54 -2.81 -7.54 13.66
N GLN A 55 -2.67 -8.03 14.90
CA GLN A 55 -3.49 -9.11 15.43
C GLN A 55 -4.97 -8.71 15.50
N LYS A 56 -5.29 -7.54 16.08
CA LYS A 56 -6.68 -7.03 16.17
C LYS A 56 -7.34 -6.90 14.79
N ILE A 57 -6.60 -6.44 13.78
CA ILE A 57 -7.10 -6.36 12.41
C ILE A 57 -7.41 -7.76 11.86
N VAL A 58 -6.52 -8.72 12.08
CA VAL A 58 -6.72 -10.11 11.63
C VAL A 58 -7.90 -10.77 12.33
N ASP A 59 -8.09 -10.51 13.62
CA ASP A 59 -9.22 -11.05 14.38
C ASP A 59 -10.54 -10.48 13.85
N TRP A 60 -10.61 -9.18 13.57
CA TRP A 60 -11.79 -8.60 12.93
C TRP A 60 -12.06 -9.20 11.55
N LEU A 61 -11.03 -9.42 10.73
CA LEU A 61 -11.18 -10.04 9.41
C LEU A 61 -11.70 -11.48 9.52
N LYS A 62 -11.26 -12.24 10.52
CA LYS A 62 -11.78 -13.59 10.81
C LYS A 62 -13.24 -13.52 11.20
N GLU A 63 -13.60 -12.68 12.17
CA GLU A 63 -14.98 -12.51 12.62
C GLU A 63 -15.90 -12.10 11.47
N PHE A 64 -15.47 -11.13 10.64
CA PHE A 64 -16.19 -10.74 9.44
C PHE A 64 -16.37 -11.93 8.50
N TYR A 65 -15.29 -12.67 8.21
CA TYR A 65 -15.34 -13.82 7.32
C TYR A 65 -16.25 -14.93 7.85
N GLU A 66 -16.24 -15.21 9.15
CA GLU A 66 -17.02 -16.28 9.77
C GLU A 66 -18.49 -15.89 10.01
N SER A 67 -18.79 -14.59 10.04
CA SER A 67 -20.15 -14.08 10.22
C SER A 67 -21.08 -14.39 9.04
N ALA A 68 -22.37 -14.57 9.34
CA ALA A 68 -23.41 -14.76 8.31
C ALA A 68 -23.51 -13.56 7.35
N ASP A 69 -23.35 -12.35 7.88
CA ASP A 69 -23.41 -11.10 7.10
C ASP A 69 -22.20 -10.98 6.17
N GLY A 70 -20.98 -11.18 6.67
CA GLY A 70 -19.77 -11.13 5.87
C GLY A 70 -19.72 -12.21 4.79
N GLN A 71 -20.17 -13.43 5.09
CA GLN A 71 -20.35 -14.49 4.09
C GLN A 71 -21.35 -14.07 3.00
N THR A 72 -22.47 -13.44 3.38
CA THR A 72 -23.47 -12.95 2.42
C THR A 72 -22.90 -11.86 1.52
N ILE A 73 -22.22 -10.86 2.10
CA ILE A 73 -21.57 -9.76 1.38
C ILE A 73 -20.54 -10.32 0.38
N LEU A 74 -19.62 -11.17 0.85
CA LEU A 74 -18.57 -11.74 0.01
C LEU A 74 -19.14 -12.68 -1.08
N LYS A 75 -20.26 -13.36 -0.82
CA LYS A 75 -20.93 -14.20 -1.82
C LYS A 75 -21.53 -13.36 -2.95
N VAL A 76 -22.09 -12.20 -2.64
CA VAL A 76 -22.70 -11.29 -3.63
C VAL A 76 -21.64 -10.56 -4.43
N CYS A 77 -20.64 -9.96 -3.78
CA CYS A 77 -19.66 -9.12 -4.47
C CYS A 77 -18.44 -9.87 -5.04
N GLY A 78 -18.13 -11.06 -4.53
CA GLY A 78 -16.88 -11.77 -4.86
C GLY A 78 -15.64 -11.19 -4.17
N SER A 79 -15.57 -9.87 -4.00
CA SER A 79 -14.62 -9.16 -3.14
C SER A 79 -15.24 -7.87 -2.59
N ALA A 80 -14.68 -7.34 -1.51
CA ALA A 80 -15.07 -6.05 -0.94
C ALA A 80 -13.83 -5.22 -0.61
N ASP A 81 -13.83 -3.93 -0.95
CA ASP A 81 -12.86 -3.02 -0.34
C ASP A 81 -13.29 -2.83 1.11
N VAL A 82 -12.41 -3.11 2.07
CA VAL A 82 -12.71 -2.97 3.51
C VAL A 82 -12.03 -1.76 4.12
N PHE A 83 -10.98 -1.23 3.48
CA PHE A 83 -10.28 -0.04 3.96
C PHE A 83 -9.61 0.72 2.82
N LEU A 84 -9.47 2.05 2.97
CA LEU A 84 -8.68 2.88 2.07
C LEU A 84 -8.00 4.01 2.83
N ALA A 85 -6.80 4.38 2.39
CA ALA A 85 -6.09 5.54 2.91
C ALA A 85 -5.24 6.21 1.83
N LYS A 86 -4.84 7.47 2.08
CA LYS A 86 -3.98 8.25 1.18
C LYS A 86 -2.52 7.83 1.34
N PHE A 87 -2.17 6.72 0.70
CA PHE A 87 -0.81 6.20 0.60
C PHE A 87 -0.44 5.93 -0.85
N TRP A 88 0.83 6.11 -1.16
CA TRP A 88 1.41 5.80 -2.47
C TRP A 88 2.85 5.33 -2.29
N LEU A 89 3.22 4.26 -3.00
CA LEU A 89 4.52 3.60 -2.88
C LEU A 89 4.86 3.21 -1.43
N GLY A 90 3.87 2.79 -0.65
CA GLY A 90 4.01 2.44 0.76
C GLY A 90 4.12 3.60 1.76
N TYR A 91 4.02 4.87 1.32
CA TYR A 91 4.17 6.04 2.21
C TYR A 91 2.93 6.94 2.23
N PRO A 92 2.68 7.67 3.35
CA PRO A 92 1.60 8.65 3.41
C PRO A 92 1.78 9.74 2.35
N ILE A 93 0.71 10.10 1.65
CA ILE A 93 0.74 11.19 0.68
C ILE A 93 0.55 12.51 1.44
N THR A 94 1.57 13.38 1.40
CA THR A 94 1.56 14.68 2.09
C THR A 94 0.89 15.79 1.29
N LYS A 95 0.75 15.63 -0.02
CA LYS A 95 0.04 16.56 -0.90
C LYS A 95 -1.35 16.01 -1.23
N PRO A 96 -2.36 16.86 -1.49
CA PRO A 96 -3.69 16.42 -1.86
C PRO A 96 -3.70 15.86 -3.29
N ASP A 97 -3.04 14.73 -3.50
CA ASP A 97 -3.21 13.93 -4.71
C ASP A 97 -4.47 13.08 -4.53
N ARG A 98 -5.55 13.44 -5.22
CA ARG A 98 -6.83 12.74 -5.14
C ARG A 98 -6.83 11.42 -5.93
N VAL A 99 -5.80 11.14 -6.73
CA VAL A 99 -5.81 10.00 -7.64
C VAL A 99 -5.03 8.80 -7.12
N CYS A 100 -4.17 8.97 -6.13
CA CYS A 100 -3.36 7.92 -5.53
C CYS A 100 -3.93 7.48 -4.18
N LEU A 101 -4.26 6.19 -4.03
CA LEU A 101 -4.82 5.62 -2.80
C LEU A 101 -4.25 4.22 -2.57
N ALA A 102 -4.12 3.83 -1.32
CA ALA A 102 -3.95 2.44 -0.94
C ALA A 102 -5.27 1.87 -0.43
N VAL A 103 -5.55 0.63 -0.77
CA VAL A 103 -6.82 -0.07 -0.49
C VAL A 103 -6.52 -1.45 0.06
N ILE A 104 -7.31 -1.88 1.04
CA ILE A 104 -7.41 -3.29 1.40
C ILE A 104 -8.64 -3.88 0.73
N GLU A 105 -8.42 -4.86 -0.14
CA GLU A 105 -9.45 -5.70 -0.73
C GLU A 105 -9.50 -7.03 0.03
N PHE A 106 -10.71 -7.45 0.39
CA PHE A 106 -10.97 -8.76 0.97
C PHE A 106 -11.81 -9.61 0.00
N ARG A 107 -11.25 -10.73 -0.45
CA ARG A 107 -11.85 -11.61 -1.45
C ARG A 107 -12.60 -12.77 -0.81
N LYS A 108 -13.63 -13.27 -1.50
CA LYS A 108 -14.50 -14.37 -1.07
C LYS A 108 -13.75 -15.66 -0.70
N ASN A 109 -12.61 -15.92 -1.35
CA ASN A 109 -11.75 -17.06 -1.05
C ASN A 109 -10.94 -16.92 0.25
N GLY A 110 -11.18 -15.85 1.04
CA GLY A 110 -10.47 -15.59 2.29
C GLY A 110 -9.18 -14.81 2.10
N GLU A 111 -8.82 -14.40 0.87
CA GLU A 111 -7.58 -13.69 0.57
C GLU A 111 -7.69 -12.18 0.84
N VAL A 112 -6.71 -11.64 1.55
CA VAL A 112 -6.60 -10.22 1.87
C VAL A 112 -5.46 -9.62 1.07
N VAL A 113 -5.73 -8.51 0.40
CA VAL A 113 -4.82 -7.93 -0.58
C VAL A 113 -4.67 -6.44 -0.35
N TYR A 114 -3.41 -5.99 -0.27
CA TYR A 114 -3.08 -4.58 -0.34
C TYR A 114 -2.90 -4.15 -1.79
N GLN A 115 -3.60 -3.09 -2.18
CA GLN A 115 -3.48 -2.50 -3.52
C GLN A 115 -3.12 -1.03 -3.43
N GLU A 116 -2.20 -0.58 -4.28
CA GLU A 116 -2.03 0.84 -4.59
C GLU A 116 -2.74 1.13 -5.91
N ARG A 117 -3.66 2.09 -5.89
CA ARG A 117 -4.48 2.46 -7.03
C ARG A 117 -4.16 3.90 -7.46
N HIS A 118 -3.90 4.10 -8.75
CA HIS A 118 -3.78 5.40 -9.38
C HIS A 118 -4.90 5.59 -10.41
N LYS A 119 -5.73 6.62 -10.22
CA LYS A 119 -6.94 6.86 -11.05
C LYS A 119 -7.84 5.62 -11.14
N ALA A 120 -8.09 4.99 -9.99
CA ALA A 120 -8.83 3.73 -9.82
C ALA A 120 -8.21 2.47 -10.47
N ARG A 121 -7.05 2.57 -11.15
CA ARG A 121 -6.34 1.42 -11.69
C ARG A 121 -5.33 0.88 -10.69
N VAL A 122 -5.33 -0.43 -10.48
CA VAL A 122 -4.34 -1.11 -9.65
C VAL A 122 -2.96 -0.96 -10.28
N SER A 123 -2.02 -0.37 -9.54
CA SER A 123 -0.63 -0.17 -9.94
C SER A 123 0.33 -1.08 -9.20
N LYS A 124 -0.06 -1.53 -7.99
CA LYS A 124 0.65 -2.52 -7.19
C LYS A 124 -0.36 -3.37 -6.45
N GLU A 125 -0.08 -4.67 -6.37
CA GLU A 125 -0.85 -5.62 -5.58
C GLU A 125 0.10 -6.45 -4.72
N ILE A 126 -0.20 -6.60 -3.43
CA ILE A 126 0.56 -7.39 -2.47
C ILE A 126 -0.42 -8.30 -1.71
N PRO A 127 -0.35 -9.62 -1.89
CA PRO A 127 -1.07 -10.55 -1.04
C PRO A 127 -0.59 -10.42 0.41
N LEU A 128 -1.53 -10.22 1.32
CA LEU A 128 -1.28 -10.12 2.76
C LEU A 128 -1.56 -11.44 3.49
N GLY A 129 -2.09 -12.43 2.76
CA GLY A 129 -2.35 -13.78 3.24
C GLY A 129 -3.81 -14.20 3.05
N ARG A 130 -4.15 -15.37 3.60
CA ARG A 130 -5.52 -15.90 3.61
C ARG A 130 -5.98 -16.16 5.05
N ILE A 131 -7.26 -15.91 5.34
CA ILE A 131 -7.81 -16.07 6.69
C ILE A 131 -7.66 -17.50 7.23
N PHE A 132 -7.74 -18.51 6.36
CA PHE A 132 -7.51 -19.90 6.75
C PHE A 132 -6.05 -20.23 7.08
N GLU A 133 -5.11 -19.37 6.67
CA GLU A 133 -3.66 -19.47 6.92
C GLU A 133 -3.19 -18.43 7.97
N SER A 134 -4.13 -17.94 8.80
CA SER A 134 -3.99 -16.72 9.63
C SER A 134 -2.82 -16.63 10.59
N ILE A 135 -2.06 -17.69 10.85
CA ILE A 135 -0.93 -17.67 11.80
C ILE A 135 0.16 -16.69 11.34
N SER A 136 0.43 -16.58 10.04
CA SER A 136 1.45 -15.66 9.50
C SER A 136 0.92 -14.28 9.15
N MET A 137 -0.40 -14.09 9.08
CA MET A 137 -1.00 -12.86 8.57
C MET A 137 -0.66 -11.62 9.42
N PRO A 138 -0.67 -11.65 10.77
CA PRO A 138 -0.24 -10.50 11.57
C PRO A 138 1.18 -10.04 11.23
N THR A 139 2.12 -10.99 11.07
CA THR A 139 3.49 -10.72 10.66
C THR A 139 3.54 -10.14 9.25
N GLN A 140 2.73 -10.68 8.32
CA GLN A 140 2.66 -10.17 6.95
C GLN A 140 2.13 -8.72 6.90
N LEU A 141 1.11 -8.39 7.69
CA LEU A 141 0.62 -7.02 7.85
C LEU A 141 1.72 -6.11 8.41
N PHE A 142 2.39 -6.54 9.48
CA PHE A 142 3.50 -5.83 10.08
C PHE A 142 4.64 -5.58 9.09
N ASP A 143 5.05 -6.58 8.30
CA ASP A 143 6.17 -6.49 7.37
C ASP A 143 5.85 -5.65 6.13
N CYS A 144 4.64 -5.79 5.58
CA CYS A 144 4.27 -5.19 4.30
C CYS A 144 3.66 -3.80 4.42
N LEU A 145 3.01 -3.47 5.54
CA LEU A 145 2.25 -2.22 5.66
C LEU A 145 3.00 -1.16 6.46
N HIS A 146 2.71 0.10 6.16
CA HIS A 146 3.26 1.23 6.89
C HIS A 146 2.60 1.33 8.29
N PRO A 147 3.33 1.64 9.38
CA PRO A 147 2.77 1.77 10.73
C PRO A 147 1.55 2.70 10.80
N GLY A 148 1.63 3.87 10.17
CA GLY A 148 0.50 4.80 10.08
C GLY A 148 -0.71 4.27 9.30
N PHE A 149 -0.51 3.37 8.32
CA PHE A 149 -1.60 2.74 7.60
C PHE A 149 -2.31 1.71 8.48
N LEU A 150 -1.56 0.86 9.19
CA LEU A 150 -2.11 -0.10 10.16
C LEU A 150 -2.95 0.59 11.23
N LYS A 151 -2.44 1.68 11.81
CA LYS A 151 -3.17 2.46 12.83
C LYS A 151 -4.48 3.03 12.29
N GLN A 152 -4.47 3.65 11.10
CA GLN A 152 -5.69 4.18 10.49
C GLN A 152 -6.69 3.08 10.12
N TRP A 153 -6.21 1.89 9.75
CA TRP A 153 -7.10 0.77 9.46
C TRP A 153 -7.78 0.26 10.73
N LEU A 154 -7.03 0.04 11.81
CA LEU A 154 -7.62 -0.34 13.09
C LEU A 154 -8.62 0.72 13.57
N GLU A 155 -8.28 2.00 13.48
CA GLU A 155 -9.20 3.10 13.82
C GLU A 155 -10.49 3.04 12.99
N ALA A 156 -10.40 2.73 11.69
CA ALA A 156 -11.56 2.59 10.81
C ALA A 156 -12.44 1.38 11.18
N ILE A 157 -11.85 0.32 11.71
CA ILE A 157 -12.58 -0.83 12.25
C ILE A 157 -13.31 -0.39 13.53
N GLU A 158 -12.60 0.21 14.47
CA GLU A 158 -13.12 0.61 15.79
C GLU A 158 -14.24 1.65 15.70
N ASN A 159 -14.19 2.56 14.71
CA ASN A 159 -15.23 3.58 14.49
C ASN A 159 -16.28 3.18 13.45
N GLY A 160 -16.24 1.96 12.91
CA GLY A 160 -17.23 1.44 11.97
C GLY A 160 -17.14 1.98 10.53
N LYS A 161 -16.17 2.85 10.19
CA LYS A 161 -15.99 3.35 8.81
C LYS A 161 -15.71 2.27 7.77
N VAL A 162 -15.27 1.09 8.20
CA VAL A 162 -15.17 -0.08 7.30
C VAL A 162 -16.51 -0.44 6.66
N TRP A 163 -17.64 -0.23 7.35
CA TRP A 163 -18.97 -0.52 6.82
C TRP A 163 -19.40 0.45 5.71
N GLU A 164 -19.13 1.75 5.89
CA GLU A 164 -19.32 2.75 4.83
C GLU A 164 -18.55 2.34 3.57
N ARG A 165 -17.37 1.76 3.74
CA ARG A 165 -16.54 1.33 2.61
C ARG A 165 -17.07 0.07 1.92
N ILE A 166 -17.56 -0.88 2.69
CA ILE A 166 -18.22 -2.07 2.14
C ILE A 166 -19.49 -1.67 1.38
N GLU A 167 -20.29 -0.73 1.92
CA GLU A 167 -21.46 -0.16 1.24
C GLU A 167 -21.10 0.48 -0.11
N MET A 168 -20.03 1.28 -0.16
CA MET A 168 -19.52 1.84 -1.42
C MET A 168 -19.08 0.76 -2.42
N SER A 169 -18.63 -0.41 -1.95
CA SER A 169 -18.24 -1.53 -2.81
C SER A 169 -19.47 -2.26 -3.37
N LEU A 170 -20.52 -2.39 -2.55
CA LEU A 170 -21.82 -2.96 -2.94
C LEU A 170 -22.59 -2.09 -3.93
N SER A 171 -22.35 -0.77 -3.91
CA SER A 171 -23.07 0.21 -4.75
C SER A 171 -22.45 0.43 -6.14
N ARG A 172 -21.43 -0.35 -6.51
CA ARG A 172 -20.72 -0.27 -7.81
C ARG A 172 -21.11 -1.41 -8.73
#